data_AF-J3G5R6-F1
#
_entry.id   AF-J3G5R6-F1
#
_cell.length_a   1.000
_cell.length_b   1.000
_cell.length_c   1.000
_cell.angle_alpha   90.00
_cell.angle_beta   90.00
_cell.angle_gamma   90.00
#
_symmetry.space_group_name_H-M   'P 1'
#
loop_
_entity.id
_entity.type
_entity.pdbx_description
1 polymer ?
#
loop_
_entity_poly.entity_id
_entity_poly.type
_entity_poly.pdbx_seq_one_letter_code
_entity_poly.pdbx_strand_id
1 'polypeptide(L)'
;MSDSEAACATAAQGLGIALVSMPFAVGYLETGRLLRVLPDWYVDDGNISIYYAEQKLLPGKTRAFVDFIIEQFAERGLGQRFSAL
;
A
#
# COMPACT_ATOMS: atom_id res chain seq x y z
N MET A 1 -16.05 -1.77 -6.32
CA MET A 1 -14.62 -1.72 -5.97
C MET A 1 -14.00 -0.71 -6.92
N SER A 2 -13.59 0.46 -6.42
CA SER A 2 -12.87 1.45 -7.24
C SER A 2 -11.40 1.05 -7.30
N ASP A 3 -10.79 1.12 -8.48
CA ASP A 3 -9.37 0.83 -8.67
C ASP A 3 -8.54 2.06 -8.24
N SER A 4 -7.72 1.91 -7.19
CA SER A 4 -6.93 3.01 -6.63
C SER A 4 -5.86 3.53 -7.60
N GLU A 5 -5.31 2.68 -8.47
CA GLU A 5 -4.32 3.10 -9.47
C GLU A 5 -4.98 4.01 -10.51
N ALA A 6 -6.15 3.60 -11.02
CA ALA A 6 -6.92 4.40 -11.95
C ALA A 6 -7.33 5.75 -11.36
N ALA A 7 -7.70 5.76 -10.07
CA ALA A 7 -8.04 6.98 -9.34
C ALA A 7 -6.82 7.91 -9.17
N CYS A 8 -5.63 7.36 -8.85
CA CYS A 8 -4.38 8.14 -8.80
C CYS A 8 -4.06 8.77 -10.16
N ALA A 9 -4.12 7.98 -11.23
CA ALA A 9 -3.83 8.44 -12.58
C ALA A 9 -4.79 9.57 -13.04
N THR A 10 -6.07 9.46 -12.69
CA THR A 10 -7.10 10.47 -13.00
C THR A 10 -6.87 11.76 -12.21
N ALA A 11 -6.61 11.67 -10.90
CA ALA A 11 -6.31 12.82 -10.07
C ALA A 11 -5.01 13.54 -10.52
N ALA A 12 -3.99 12.78 -10.94
CA ALA A 12 -2.73 13.33 -11.45
C ALA A 12 -2.88 14.08 -12.77
N GLN A 13 -4.01 13.90 -13.48
CA GLN A 13 -4.39 14.68 -14.66
C GLN A 13 -5.18 15.95 -14.32
N GLY A 14 -5.38 16.26 -13.04
CA GLY A 14 -6.11 17.45 -12.59
C GLY A 14 -7.63 17.30 -12.63
N LEU A 15 -8.15 16.07 -12.71
CA LEU A 15 -9.59 15.80 -12.82
C LEU A 15 -10.32 15.75 -11.47
N GLY A 16 -9.63 16.06 -10.36
CA GLY A 16 -10.24 16.20 -9.03
C GLY A 16 -9.40 15.60 -7.91
N ILE A 17 -10.07 15.37 -6.77
CA ILE A 17 -9.50 14.75 -5.57
C ILE A 17 -9.98 13.30 -5.49
N ALA A 18 -9.09 12.38 -5.10
CA ALA A 18 -9.42 10.96 -4.94
C ALA A 18 -9.02 10.46 -3.54
N LEU A 19 -9.89 9.62 -2.96
CA LEU A 19 -9.54 8.77 -1.82
C LEU A 19 -8.96 7.47 -2.35
N VAL A 20 -7.69 7.21 -2.05
CA VAL A 20 -6.91 6.09 -2.60
C VAL A 20 -6.07 5.44 -1.52
N SER A 21 -5.77 4.16 -1.71
CA SER A 21 -4.88 3.42 -0.80
C SER A 21 -3.42 3.85 -1.01
N MET A 22 -2.67 3.96 0.10
CA MET A 22 -1.30 4.48 0.12
C MET A 22 -0.28 3.72 -0.75
N PRO A 23 -0.33 2.37 -0.88
CA PRO A 23 0.59 1.64 -1.76
C PRO A 23 0.54 2.11 -3.22
N PHE A 24 -0.61 2.60 -3.69
CA PHE A 24 -0.75 3.17 -5.04
C PHE A 24 -0.38 4.65 -5.08
N ALA A 25 -0.73 5.40 -4.03
CA ALA A 25 -0.49 6.85 -3.99
C ALA A 25 0.99 7.23 -3.79
N VAL A 26 1.78 6.42 -3.07
CA VAL A 26 3.11 6.79 -2.59
C VAL A 26 4.05 7.25 -3.71
N GLY A 27 4.07 6.55 -4.86
CA GLY A 27 4.94 6.93 -5.98
C GLY A 27 4.53 8.25 -6.63
N TYR A 28 3.23 8.55 -6.66
CA TYR A 28 2.74 9.83 -7.17
C TYR A 28 3.00 10.98 -6.18
N LEU A 29 2.92 10.72 -4.87
CA LEU A 29 3.23 11.69 -3.83
C LEU A 29 4.73 12.02 -3.82
N GLU A 30 5.60 11.01 -3.89
CA GLU A 30 7.06 11.19 -3.91
C GLU A 30 7.55 11.99 -5.12
N THR A 31 6.88 11.82 -6.27
CA THR A 31 7.19 12.57 -7.50
C THR A 31 6.53 13.95 -7.55
N GLY A 32 5.66 14.29 -6.59
CA GLY A 32 4.89 15.53 -6.58
C GLY A 32 3.78 15.61 -7.62
N ARG A 33 3.45 14.48 -8.29
CA ARG A 33 2.34 14.39 -9.26
C ARG A 33 0.98 14.38 -8.56
N LEU A 34 0.93 13.93 -7.31
CA LEU A 34 -0.20 14.09 -6.41
C LEU A 34 0.25 14.83 -5.15
N LEU A 35 -0.69 15.48 -4.48
CA LEU A 35 -0.48 16.20 -3.23
C LEU A 35 -1.54 15.78 -2.21
N ARG A 36 -1.14 15.65 -0.94
CA ARG A 36 -2.06 15.42 0.18
C ARG A 36 -2.81 16.71 0.49
N VAL A 37 -4.13 16.68 0.35
CA VAL A 37 -4.99 17.88 0.51
C VAL A 37 -5.70 17.98 1.86
N LEU A 38 -5.79 16.87 2.61
CA LEU A 38 -6.39 16.81 3.95
C LEU A 38 -5.43 16.03 4.88
N PRO A 39 -4.38 16.67 5.43
CA PRO A 39 -3.38 15.95 6.23
C PRO A 39 -3.96 15.38 7.52
N ASP A 40 -4.93 16.07 8.15
CA ASP A 40 -5.51 15.66 9.44
C ASP A 40 -6.65 14.64 9.32
N TRP A 41 -6.97 14.17 8.11
CA TRP A 41 -8.06 13.23 7.87
C TRP A 41 -7.60 12.05 7.02
N TYR A 42 -7.87 10.84 7.47
CA TYR A 42 -7.62 9.61 6.71
C TYR A 42 -8.70 8.56 6.99
N VAL A 43 -8.75 7.54 6.14
CA VAL A 43 -9.53 6.32 6.39
C VAL A 43 -8.54 5.19 6.63
N ASP A 44 -8.81 4.40 7.66
CA ASP A 44 -8.06 3.16 7.89
C ASP A 44 -8.46 2.12 6.83
N ASP A 45 -7.51 1.79 5.96
CA ASP A 45 -7.66 0.79 4.89
C ASP A 45 -7.32 -0.64 5.37
N GLY A 46 -7.06 -0.78 6.68
CA GLY A 46 -6.74 -2.05 7.33
C GLY A 46 -5.31 -2.52 7.06
N ASN A 47 -5.07 -3.79 7.37
CA ASN A 47 -3.74 -4.40 7.32
C ASN A 47 -3.51 -5.17 6.02
N ILE A 48 -2.35 -4.96 5.39
CA ILE A 48 -1.85 -5.85 4.35
C ILE A 48 -1.44 -7.18 5.00
N SER A 49 -2.07 -8.27 4.58
CA SER A 49 -1.90 -9.59 5.19
C SER A 49 -1.55 -10.64 4.14
N ILE A 50 -0.64 -11.56 4.48
CA ILE A 50 -0.36 -12.74 3.65
C ILE A 50 -1.23 -13.89 4.15
N TYR A 51 -2.13 -14.36 3.28
CA TYR A 51 -3.02 -15.48 3.60
C TYR A 51 -2.54 -16.77 2.92
N TYR A 52 -2.53 -17.86 3.67
CA TYR A 52 -2.21 -19.20 3.17
C TYR A 52 -3.06 -20.25 3.89
N ALA A 53 -3.28 -21.39 3.23
CA ALA A 53 -4.07 -22.47 3.81
C ALA A 53 -3.41 -23.00 5.09
N GLU A 54 -4.22 -23.23 6.12
CA GLU A 54 -3.77 -23.82 7.37
C GLU A 54 -3.23 -25.24 7.13
N GLN A 55 -1.97 -25.47 7.51
CA GLN A 55 -1.32 -26.76 7.41
C GLN A 55 -0.54 -27.02 8.70
N LYS A 56 -0.55 -28.27 9.21
CA LYS A 56 0.20 -28.66 10.40
C LYS A 56 1.69 -28.28 10.33
N LEU A 57 2.27 -28.34 9.14
CA LEU A 57 3.62 -27.85 8.85
C LEU A 57 3.55 -26.97 7.62
N LEU A 58 3.98 -25.71 7.75
CA LEU A 58 4.06 -24.79 6.63
C LEU A 58 5.13 -25.28 5.62
N PRO A 59 4.80 -25.46 4.33
CA PRO A 59 5.78 -25.85 3.33
C PRO A 59 6.97 -24.88 3.31
N GLY A 60 8.19 -25.42 3.20
CA GLY A 60 9.42 -24.62 3.25
C GLY A 60 9.47 -23.46 2.24
N LYS A 61 8.92 -23.68 1.03
CA LYS A 61 8.80 -22.62 0.00
C LYS A 61 7.88 -21.48 0.43
N THR A 62 6.75 -21.78 1.07
CA THR A 62 5.81 -20.76 1.57
C THR A 62 6.44 -19.97 2.71
N ARG A 63 7.10 -20.67 3.65
CA ARG A 63 7.83 -20.01 4.73
C ARG A 63 8.89 -19.04 4.18
N ALA A 64 9.75 -19.53 3.28
CA ALA A 64 10.79 -18.70 2.67
C ALA A 64 10.22 -17.47 1.95
N PHE A 65 9.07 -17.59 1.29
CA PHE A 65 8.39 -16.45 0.67
C PHE A 65 7.86 -15.45 1.71
N VAL A 66 7.21 -15.93 2.78
CA VAL A 66 6.72 -15.05 3.86
C VAL A 66 7.88 -14.31 4.51
N ASP A 67 8.95 -15.03 4.86
CA ASP A 67 10.16 -14.46 5.46
C ASP A 67 10.76 -13.37 4.56
N PHE A 68 10.89 -13.65 3.26
CA PHE A 68 11.37 -12.70 2.27
C PHE A 68 10.52 -11.42 2.22
N ILE A 69 9.19 -11.55 2.18
CA ILE A 69 8.30 -10.37 2.13
C ILE A 69 8.43 -9.54 3.42
N ILE A 70 8.47 -10.17 4.58
CA ILE A 70 8.65 -9.49 5.86
C ILE A 70 9.98 -8.72 5.89
N GLU A 71 11.07 -9.37 5.46
CA GLU A 71 12.39 -8.76 5.37
C GLU A 71 12.36 -7.54 4.43
N GLN A 72 11.77 -7.66 3.24
CA GLN A 72 11.66 -6.53 2.30
C GLN A 72 10.82 -5.37 2.85
N PHE A 73 9.76 -5.65 3.60
CA PHE A 73 8.96 -4.61 4.27
C PHE A 73 9.76 -3.87 5.33
N ALA A 74 10.58 -4.59 6.11
CA ALA A 74 11.44 -4.01 7.13
C ALA A 74 12.58 -3.20 6.52
N GLU A 75 13.36 -3.78 5.59
CA GLU A 75 14.53 -3.14 4.97
C GLU A 75 14.18 -1.84 4.24
N ARG A 76 13.03 -1.82 3.56
CA ARG A 76 12.58 -0.66 2.77
C ARG A 76 11.67 0.27 3.54
N GLY A 77 11.33 -0.05 4.79
CA GLY A 77 10.39 0.72 5.62
C GLY A 77 9.00 0.86 4.99
N LEU A 78 8.53 -0.16 4.26
CA LEU A 78 7.28 -0.08 3.48
C LEU A 78 6.06 0.15 4.36
N GLY A 79 6.04 -0.39 5.58
CA GLY A 79 4.96 -0.14 6.54
C GLY A 79 4.80 1.36 6.86
N GLN A 80 5.91 2.08 7.06
CA GLN A 80 5.87 3.53 7.29
C GLN A 80 5.55 4.30 6.00
N ARG A 81 6.09 3.87 4.85
CA ARG A 81 5.83 4.52 3.55
C ARG A 81 4.38 4.39 3.10
N PHE A 82 3.70 3.32 3.51
CA PHE A 82 2.29 3.09 3.23
C PHE A 82 1.37 3.59 4.35
N SER A 83 1.94 4.23 5.38
CA SER A 83 1.16 4.89 6.43
C SER A 83 0.42 6.09 5.86
N ALA A 84 -0.87 6.20 6.19
CA ALA A 84 -1.64 7.43 5.95
C ALA A 84 -1.47 8.47 7.09
N LEU A 85 -0.76 8.09 8.16
CA LEU A 85 -0.29 8.93 9.26
C LEU A 85 1.12 9.45 9.00
#